data_AF-A0A2L1U1Z0-F1
#
_entry.id   AF-A0A2L1U1Z0-F1
#
_cell.length_a   1.000
_cell.length_b   1.000
_cell.length_c   1.000
_cell.angle_alpha   90.00
_cell.angle_beta   90.00
_cell.angle_gamma   90.00
#
_symmetry.space_group_name_H-M   'P 1'
#
loop_
_entity.id
_entity.type
_entity.pdbx_description
1 polymer ?
#
loop_
_entity_poly.entity_id
_entity_poly.type
_entity_poly.pdbx_seq_one_letter_code
_entity_poly.pdbx_strand_id
1 'polypeptide(L)'
;MGRRTLQQINVAIYNIDVPAARLAHIQRIDRAVSRLHPKERLLIQERYLKHDYVYDYVVYNQVFNPPISEKSYYRIRWKAFYKLALFLNIAVEKEG
;
A
#
# COMPACT_ATOMS: atom_id res chain seq x y z
N MET A 1 -30.04 -34.54 -18.64
CA MET A 1 -28.94 -34.22 -17.70
C MET A 1 -27.84 -33.50 -18.47
N GLY A 2 -27.28 -32.39 -17.97
CA GLY A 2 -26.03 -31.85 -18.54
C GLY A 2 -25.89 -30.36 -18.85
N ARG A 3 -26.73 -29.46 -18.30
CA ARG A 3 -26.52 -28.00 -18.50
C ARG A 3 -26.50 -27.13 -17.24
N ARG A 4 -26.64 -27.73 -16.05
CA ARG A 4 -26.71 -27.00 -14.77
C ARG A 4 -25.40 -26.94 -13.98
N THR A 5 -24.36 -27.67 -14.38
CA THR A 5 -23.10 -27.78 -13.64
C THR A 5 -22.08 -26.68 -13.98
N LEU A 6 -22.00 -26.24 -15.24
CA LEU A 6 -20.98 -25.27 -15.69
C LEU A 6 -21.19 -23.86 -15.12
N GLN A 7 -22.44 -23.43 -14.92
CA GLN A 7 -22.75 -22.12 -14.34
C GLN A 7 -22.35 -22.03 -12.86
N GLN A 8 -22.51 -23.11 -12.09
CA GLN A 8 -22.14 -23.13 -10.68
C GLN A 8 -20.63 -23.22 -10.47
N ILE A 9 -19.91 -23.94 -11.36
CA ILE A 9 -18.44 -24.02 -11.34
C ILE A 9 -17.81 -22.64 -11.55
N ASN A 10 -18.29 -21.86 -12.53
CA ASN A 10 -17.76 -20.51 -12.77
C ASN A 10 -18.05 -19.55 -11.59
N VAL A 11 -19.23 -19.61 -10.98
CA VAL A 11 -19.55 -18.75 -9.82
C VAL A 11 -18.76 -19.15 -8.58
N ALA A 12 -18.49 -20.45 -8.38
CA ALA A 12 -17.66 -20.93 -7.28
C ALA A 12 -16.19 -20.54 -7.45
N ILE A 13 -15.63 -20.63 -8.66
CA ILE A 13 -14.27 -20.16 -8.97
C ILE A 13 -14.16 -18.64 -8.71
N TYR A 14 -15.10 -17.84 -9.21
CA TYR A 14 -15.14 -16.40 -8.93
C TYR A 14 -15.22 -16.07 -7.43
N ASN A 15 -16.01 -16.81 -6.64
CA ASN A 15 -16.13 -16.56 -5.19
C ASN A 15 -14.95 -17.07 -4.36
N ILE A 16 -14.23 -18.10 -4.81
CA ILE A 16 -13.03 -18.63 -4.14
C ILE A 16 -11.80 -17.79 -4.49
N ASP A 17 -11.76 -17.22 -5.71
CA ASP A 17 -10.64 -16.40 -6.17
C ASP A 17 -10.64 -14.98 -5.61
N VAL A 18 -11.79 -14.41 -5.25
CA VAL A 18 -11.87 -13.03 -4.72
C VAL A 18 -11.15 -12.86 -3.37
N PRO A 19 -11.34 -13.74 -2.37
CA PRO A 19 -10.56 -13.70 -1.13
C PRO A 19 -9.07 -13.94 -1.36
N ALA A 20 -8.71 -14.90 -2.23
CA ALA A 20 -7.32 -15.22 -2.54
C ALA A 20 -6.62 -14.06 -3.26
N ALA A 21 -7.26 -13.44 -4.24
CA ALA A 21 -6.76 -12.28 -4.96
C ALA A 21 -6.63 -11.05 -4.04
N ARG A 22 -7.60 -10.84 -3.12
CA ARG A 22 -7.52 -9.78 -2.11
C ARG A 22 -6.32 -10.00 -1.19
N LEU A 23 -6.13 -11.22 -0.69
CA LEU A 23 -5.00 -11.55 0.17
C LEU A 23 -3.67 -11.35 -0.56
N ALA A 24 -3.57 -11.81 -1.82
CA ALA A 24 -2.39 -11.62 -2.65
C ALA A 24 -2.08 -10.12 -2.88
N HIS A 25 -3.11 -9.29 -3.03
CA HIS A 25 -2.97 -7.83 -3.16
C HIS A 25 -2.45 -7.19 -1.87
N ILE A 26 -3.04 -7.53 -0.71
CA ILE A 26 -2.59 -7.06 0.61
C ILE A 26 -1.12 -7.44 0.82
N GLN A 27 -0.79 -8.71 0.60
CA GLN A 27 0.59 -9.19 0.75
C GLN A 27 1.57 -8.51 -0.21
N ARG A 28 1.13 -8.16 -1.43
CA ARG A 28 1.96 -7.38 -2.37
C ARG A 28 2.28 -6.00 -1.81
N ILE A 29 1.29 -5.31 -1.23
CA ILE A 29 1.50 -4.01 -0.58
C ILE A 29 2.41 -4.15 0.64
N ASP A 30 2.15 -5.13 1.51
CA ASP A 30 2.96 -5.36 2.71
C ASP A 30 4.42 -5.62 2.38
N ARG A 31 4.70 -6.44 1.34
CA ARG A 31 6.06 -6.67 0.85
C ARG A 31 6.71 -5.43 0.27
N ALA A 32 5.97 -4.56 -0.41
CA ALA A 32 6.51 -3.30 -0.93
C ALA A 32 6.86 -2.33 0.23
N VAL A 33 5.97 -2.22 1.21
CA VAL A 33 6.15 -1.36 2.39
C VAL A 33 7.29 -1.87 3.29
N SER A 34 7.45 -3.19 3.44
CA SER A 34 8.52 -3.76 4.28
C SER A 34 9.92 -3.46 3.76
N ARG A 35 10.08 -3.30 2.43
CA ARG A 35 11.33 -2.94 1.74
C ARG A 35 11.71 -1.47 1.86
N LEU A 36 10.83 -0.60 2.36
CA LEU A 36 11.15 0.80 2.57
C LEU A 36 12.17 1.00 3.69
N HIS A 37 12.91 2.11 3.65
CA HIS A 37 13.80 2.49 4.75
C HIS A 37 12.97 2.71 6.04
N PRO A 38 13.46 2.42 7.25
CA PRO A 38 12.66 2.46 8.49
C PRO A 38 11.84 3.74 8.68
N LYS A 39 12.43 4.91 8.38
CA LYS A 39 11.74 6.21 8.45
C LYS A 39 10.62 6.37 7.42
N GLU A 40 10.81 5.87 6.21
CA GLU A 40 9.80 5.88 5.15
C GLU A 40 8.65 4.93 5.50
N ARG A 41 8.99 3.73 5.99
CA ARG A 41 8.01 2.72 6.42
C ARG A 41 7.14 3.22 7.56
N LEU A 42 7.75 3.83 8.59
CA LEU A 42 7.02 4.44 9.70
C LEU A 42 6.00 5.46 9.19
N LEU A 43 6.42 6.38 8.31
CA LEU A 43 5.54 7.39 7.73
C LEU A 43 4.35 6.74 7.00
N ILE A 44 4.62 5.76 6.14
CA ILE A 44 3.56 5.10 5.35
C ILE A 44 2.57 4.38 6.26
N GLN A 45 3.05 3.61 7.24
CA GLN A 45 2.21 2.88 8.17
C GLN A 45 1.31 3.83 8.98
N GLU A 46 1.90 4.86 9.56
CA GLU A 46 1.22 5.76 10.50
C GLU A 46 0.25 6.71 9.81
N ARG A 47 0.57 7.15 8.59
CA ARG A 47 -0.24 8.16 7.88
C ARG A 47 -1.24 7.57 6.89
N TYR A 48 -0.93 6.42 6.28
CA TYR A 48 -1.69 5.90 5.13
C TYR A 48 -2.28 4.50 5.33
N LEU A 49 -1.76 3.70 6.27
CA LEU A 49 -2.28 2.34 6.52
C LEU A 49 -3.13 2.23 7.79
N LYS A 50 -3.05 3.20 8.71
CA LYS A 50 -3.95 3.28 9.85
C LYS A 50 -5.32 3.80 9.43
N HIS A 51 -6.36 3.33 10.13
CA HIS A 51 -7.73 3.73 9.88
C HIS A 51 -8.03 5.15 10.38
N ASP A 52 -7.37 5.55 11.47
CA ASP A 52 -7.57 6.86 12.06
C ASP A 52 -6.95 7.95 11.20
N TYR A 53 -7.74 9.00 10.94
CA TYR A 53 -7.23 10.18 10.26
C TYR A 53 -6.29 10.95 11.19
N VAL A 54 -5.00 11.01 10.83
CA VAL A 54 -3.96 11.75 11.57
C VAL A 54 -3.51 12.95 10.74
N TYR A 55 -3.17 14.10 11.32
CA TYR A 55 -2.62 15.21 10.53
C TYR A 55 -1.11 15.06 10.26
N ASP A 56 -0.61 15.64 9.17
CA ASP A 56 0.83 15.61 8.83
C ASP A 56 1.70 16.15 9.98
N TYR A 57 1.24 17.22 10.65
CA TYR A 57 1.95 17.81 11.79
C TYR A 57 1.98 16.93 13.02
N VAL A 58 0.99 16.06 13.22
CA VAL A 58 1.02 15.08 14.30
C VAL A 58 2.11 14.05 13.99
N VAL A 59 2.20 13.60 12.73
CA VAL A 59 3.21 12.61 12.34
C VAL A 59 4.62 13.17 12.54
N TYR A 60 4.94 14.34 11.98
CA TYR A 60 6.31 14.84 12.04
C TYR A 60 6.73 15.37 13.43
N ASN A 61 5.78 15.79 14.28
CA ASN A 61 6.09 16.26 15.64
C ASN A 61 5.98 15.20 16.74
N GLN A 62 5.07 14.23 16.61
CA GLN A 62 4.69 13.32 17.71
C GLN A 62 5.00 11.85 17.43
N VAL A 63 4.97 11.44 16.15
CA VAL A 63 5.23 10.04 15.76
C VAL A 63 6.71 9.81 15.47
N PHE A 64 7.36 10.75 14.78
CA PHE A 64 8.80 10.71 14.59
C PHE A 64 9.54 11.02 15.89
N ASN A 65 10.51 10.17 16.26
CA ASN A 65 11.36 10.37 17.41
C ASN A 65 12.85 10.27 17.03
N PRO A 66 13.63 11.37 17.13
CA PRO A 66 13.19 12.72 17.49
C PRO A 66 12.25 13.33 16.43
N PRO A 67 11.47 14.36 16.78
CA PRO A 67 10.66 15.12 15.83
C PRO A 67 11.48 15.60 14.64
N ILE A 68 10.85 15.67 13.47
CA ILE A 68 11.50 16.12 12.24
C ILE A 68 10.83 17.38 11.70
N SER A 69 11.59 18.18 10.94
CA SER A 69 11.02 19.34 10.27
C SER A 69 10.02 18.93 9.19
N GLU A 70 9.03 19.79 8.93
CA GLU A 70 8.04 19.61 7.87
C GLU A 70 8.70 19.37 6.50
N LYS A 71 9.75 20.13 6.16
CA LYS A 71 10.54 19.94 4.94
C LYS A 71 11.14 18.52 4.85
N SER A 72 11.65 18.01 5.96
CA SER A 72 12.20 16.65 6.01
C SER A 72 11.11 15.60 5.85
N TYR A 73 9.95 15.82 6.48
CA TYR A 73 8.77 14.97 6.33
C TYR A 73 8.33 14.86 4.87
N TYR A 74 8.14 15.99 4.16
CA TYR A 74 7.75 15.96 2.76
C TYR A 74 8.76 15.26 1.85
N ARG A 75 10.06 15.43 2.12
CA ARG A 75 11.12 14.72 1.38
C ARG A 75 11.07 13.21 1.60
N ILE A 76 10.84 12.76 2.85
CA ILE A 76 10.68 11.34 3.17
C ILE A 76 9.42 10.79 2.50
N ARG A 77 8.30 11.52 2.60
CA ARG A 77 7.01 11.17 1.98
C ARG A 77 7.15 10.95 0.48
N TRP A 78 7.73 11.93 -0.22
CA TRP A 78 7.93 11.85 -1.67
C TRP A 78 8.79 10.65 -2.07
N LYS A 79 9.91 10.43 -1.37
CA LYS A 79 10.79 9.27 -1.62
C LYS A 79 10.08 7.93 -1.37
N ALA A 80 9.28 7.84 -0.31
CA ALA A 80 8.52 6.64 0.02
C ALA A 80 7.53 6.30 -1.10
N PHE A 81 6.74 7.27 -1.57
CA PHE A 81 5.79 7.06 -2.66
C PHE A 81 6.47 6.70 -3.98
N TYR A 82 7.58 7.38 -4.32
CA TYR A 82 8.34 7.05 -5.52
C TYR A 82 8.85 5.60 -5.48
N LYS A 83 9.44 5.17 -4.36
CA LYS A 83 9.88 3.78 -4.18
C LYS A 83 8.73 2.78 -4.23
N LEU A 84 7.60 3.10 -3.61
CA LEU A 84 6.42 2.24 -3.67
C LEU A 84 5.90 2.10 -5.10
N ALA A 85 5.88 3.19 -5.88
CA ALA A 85 5.48 3.15 -7.27
C ALA A 85 6.39 2.21 -8.10
N LEU A 86 7.70 2.27 -7.87
CA LEU A 86 8.66 1.35 -8.48
C LEU A 86 8.48 -0.10 -8.01
N PHE A 87 8.36 -0.35 -6.71
CA PHE A 87 8.20 -1.69 -6.14
C PHE A 87 6.89 -2.36 -6.59
N LEU A 88 5.84 -1.56 -6.78
CA LEU A 88 4.54 -2.03 -7.24
C LEU A 88 4.42 -2.03 -8.76
N ASN A 89 5.43 -1.56 -9.49
CA ASN A 89 5.44 -1.44 -10.95
C ASN A 89 4.23 -0.64 -11.49
N ILE A 90 3.96 0.50 -10.85
CA ILE A 90 2.89 1.45 -11.21
C ILE A 90 3.44 2.84 -11.55
N ALA A 91 4.76 2.97 -11.69
CA ALA A 91 5.38 4.23 -12.07
C ALA A 91 4.94 4.60 -13.50
N VAL A 92 4.48 5.84 -13.68
CA VAL A 92 4.09 6.38 -14.98
C VAL A 92 5.28 7.19 -15.51
N GLU A 93 5.86 6.74 -16.61
CA GLU A 93 6.80 7.56 -17.38
C GLU A 93 5.99 8.49 -18.27
N LYS A 94 6.35 9.78 -18.29
CA LYS A 94 5.80 10.67 -19.31
C LYS A 94 6.47 10.31 -20.63
N GLU A 95 5.66 9.95 -21.63
CA GLU A 95 6.12 9.91 -23.01
C GLU A 95 6.68 11.29 -23.36
N GLY A 96 7.96 11.30 -23.78
CA GLY A 96 8.72 12.51 -24.10
C GLY A 96 8.53 12.97 -25.53
#